data_AF-A0A7W0LR21-F1
#
_entry.id   AF-A0A7W0LR21-F1
#
_cell.length_a   1.000
_cell.length_b   1.000
_cell.length_c   1.000
_cell.angle_alpha   90.00
_cell.angle_beta   90.00
_cell.angle_gamma   90.00
#
_symmetry.space_group_name_H-M   'P 1'
#
loop_
_entity.id
_entity.type
_entity.pdbx_description
1 polymer ?
#
loop_
_entity_poly.entity_id
_entity_poly.type
_entity_poly.pdbx_seq_one_letter_code
_entity_poly.pdbx_strand_id
1 'polypeptide(L)'
;MSAWRRRLEQLPDRRPELPLRPGPVSNGEFVPPPPTAHDRHMAEAVLDRVDAAARRNGIERRRFLQSSAGVAASLVVFNGCSGGGGAPAAAPTTTGRPRSTTTTAEPGGTFVTPEPEDVAACEEALAGNEFIFDVHTHHVVPDGPWRENARRIASMVAGLVPAGCTDTDPYRCLDRTAYLHDMFLASDTTIALLSDVPNSGPLDAPVPWEEKRETRRLAAALSTPGADRVLLHDVIAPNFGDLSMRLGEMERTAGTLEVAAFKVYTAWGPDGRGFALDDPAIGIPVVEKARELGVRIMCGHKGLPLLEFDRANNGPRDFVALSRRYPDMDFVIYHGAYEIQTREGAYDPGAARLGVDSLVRALEEHGVGPNENVWAELGTTWRETLSDPDEAAHTVGKLLRHVGEDRVLWGTDGVWYGSPQPQIMAFRAFQISPEYQERFGYPALTDELKAKVFGGNAARLFGVDVEATRCALDRDALTMARAEHASLVTEGAIPTPWEARGPLTRRDVFAWLSHLRSPWTP
;
A
#
# COMPACT_ATOMS: atom_id res chain seq x y z
N MET A 1 -22.89 5.52 27.39
CA MET A 1 -21.54 5.72 26.81
C MET A 1 -20.96 4.36 26.44
N SER A 2 -20.76 4.12 25.13
CA SER A 2 -20.21 2.85 24.62
C SER A 2 -18.83 2.58 25.23
N ALA A 3 -18.45 1.31 25.40
CA ALA A 3 -17.12 0.92 25.87
C ALA A 3 -15.99 1.53 25.00
N TRP A 4 -16.30 1.86 23.74
CA TRP A 4 -15.45 2.57 22.79
C TRP A 4 -15.10 4.01 23.22
N ARG A 5 -16.08 4.82 23.63
CA ARG A 5 -15.82 6.21 24.08
C ARG A 5 -14.93 6.27 25.33
N ARG A 6 -15.15 5.37 26.30
CA ARG A 6 -14.30 5.26 27.50
C ARG A 6 -12.86 4.84 27.18
N ARG A 7 -12.62 4.17 26.05
CA ARG A 7 -11.28 3.75 25.60
C ARG A 7 -10.49 4.91 24.99
N LEU A 8 -11.16 5.83 24.30
CA LEU A 8 -10.54 7.03 23.72
C LEU A 8 -10.21 8.07 24.81
N GLU A 9 -11.08 8.22 25.82
CA GLU A 9 -10.90 9.18 26.92
C GLU A 9 -9.81 8.78 27.94
N GLN A 10 -9.33 7.52 27.93
CA GLN A 10 -8.36 7.00 28.90
C GLN A 10 -6.93 6.83 28.35
N LEU A 11 -6.66 7.25 27.11
CA LEU A 11 -5.30 7.25 26.57
C LEU A 11 -4.61 8.57 26.95
N PRO A 12 -3.53 8.55 27.76
CA PRO A 12 -2.79 9.75 28.13
C PRO A 12 -2.20 10.41 26.87
N ASP A 13 -2.08 11.75 26.88
CA ASP A 13 -1.48 12.61 25.83
C ASP A 13 -0.86 11.81 24.68
N ARG A 14 -1.65 11.56 23.63
CA ARG A 14 -1.15 10.86 22.44
C ARG A 14 0.03 11.68 21.92
N ARG A 15 1.21 11.06 21.84
CA ARG A 15 2.34 11.63 21.09
C ARG A 15 1.81 12.04 19.71
N PRO A 16 2.16 13.24 19.21
CA PRO A 16 1.65 13.71 17.92
C PRO A 16 2.02 12.70 16.82
N GLU A 17 1.05 12.39 15.96
CA GLU A 17 1.23 11.42 14.88
C GLU A 17 2.13 12.00 13.78
N LEU A 18 3.04 11.17 13.28
CA LEU A 18 3.99 11.53 12.24
C LEU A 18 3.38 11.25 10.86
N PRO A 19 3.58 12.12 9.85
CA PRO A 19 3.04 11.89 8.51
C PRO A 19 3.63 10.65 7.86
N LEU A 20 4.89 10.33 8.18
CA LEU A 20 5.52 9.04 7.89
C LEU A 20 6.08 8.48 9.19
N ARG A 21 5.44 7.43 9.69
CA ARG A 21 5.90 6.72 10.88
C ARG A 21 7.08 5.81 10.54
N PRO A 22 8.20 5.88 11.28
CA PRO A 22 9.34 4.99 11.11
C PRO A 22 9.04 3.57 11.59
N GLY A 23 9.71 2.60 10.97
CA GLY A 23 9.58 1.18 11.29
C GLY A 23 8.29 0.56 10.76
N PRO A 24 8.04 -0.72 11.08
CA PRO A 24 6.92 -1.47 10.51
C PRO A 24 5.56 -0.95 11.01
N VAL A 25 4.61 -0.77 10.09
CA VAL A 25 3.28 -0.23 10.37
C VAL A 25 2.20 -1.14 9.81
N SER A 26 1.38 -1.70 10.70
CA SER A 26 0.28 -2.55 10.28
C SER A 26 -0.88 -1.74 9.68
N ASN A 27 -1.40 -2.25 8.57
CA ASN A 27 -2.72 -1.97 7.98
C ASN A 27 -3.82 -2.90 8.53
N GLY A 28 -3.58 -3.59 9.66
CA GLY A 28 -4.49 -4.57 10.24
C GLY A 28 -4.38 -5.99 9.68
N GLU A 29 -3.63 -6.20 8.60
CA GLU A 29 -3.52 -7.50 7.93
C GLU A 29 -2.48 -8.42 8.57
N PHE A 30 -1.43 -7.83 9.16
CA PHE A 30 -0.34 -8.55 9.79
C PHE A 30 -0.03 -8.02 11.20
N VAL A 31 0.63 -8.86 12.01
CA VAL A 31 1.18 -8.44 13.30
C VAL A 31 2.59 -7.88 13.04
N PRO A 32 2.82 -6.56 13.19
CA PRO A 32 4.12 -6.00 12.93
C PRO A 32 5.12 -6.46 14.02
N PRO A 33 6.43 -6.47 13.73
CA PRO A 33 7.46 -6.55 14.76
C PRO A 33 7.24 -5.47 15.83
N PRO A 34 7.69 -5.69 17.08
CA PRO A 34 7.77 -4.59 18.03
C PRO A 34 8.75 -3.54 17.49
N PRO A 35 8.47 -2.23 17.65
CA PRO A 35 9.41 -1.19 17.24
C PRO A 35 10.79 -1.43 17.88
N THR A 36 11.84 -1.32 17.07
CA THR A 36 13.22 -1.45 17.54
C THR A 36 13.64 -0.22 18.34
N ALA A 37 14.84 -0.26 18.94
CA ALA A 37 15.42 0.94 19.54
C ALA A 37 15.72 2.02 18.48
N HIS A 38 16.07 1.57 17.27
CA HIS A 38 16.32 2.44 16.13
C HIS A 38 15.04 3.14 15.68
N ASP A 39 13.92 2.42 15.55
CA ASP A 39 12.62 3.01 15.13
C ASP A 39 12.14 4.08 16.12
N ARG A 40 12.30 3.83 17.42
CA ARG A 40 11.95 4.80 18.47
C ARG A 40 12.85 6.04 18.40
N HIS A 41 14.14 5.84 18.19
CA HIS A 41 15.08 6.94 18.03
C HIS A 41 14.77 7.79 16.80
N MET A 42 14.47 7.16 15.65
CA MET A 42 14.03 7.86 14.45
C MET A 42 12.76 8.66 14.72
N ALA A 43 11.75 8.07 15.37
CA ALA A 43 10.51 8.78 15.67
C ALA A 43 10.75 10.03 16.54
N GLU A 44 11.65 9.94 17.53
CA GLU A 44 12.04 11.07 18.37
C GLU A 44 12.83 12.12 17.58
N ALA A 45 13.76 11.69 16.72
CA ALA A 45 14.53 12.59 15.87
C ALA A 45 13.65 13.35 14.86
N VAL A 46 12.62 12.71 14.29
CA VAL A 46 11.63 13.39 13.44
C VAL A 46 10.88 14.45 14.24
N LEU A 47 10.41 14.10 15.43
CA LEU A 47 9.69 15.02 16.31
C LEU A 47 10.55 16.23 16.71
N ASP A 48 11.82 16.02 17.02
CA ASP A 48 12.78 17.10 17.33
C ASP A 48 13.05 17.99 16.11
N ARG A 49 13.20 17.39 14.92
CA ARG A 49 13.39 18.12 13.65
C ARG A 49 12.20 19.00 13.33
N VAL A 50 10.99 18.45 13.46
CA VAL A 50 9.71 19.16 13.31
C VAL A 50 9.62 20.30 14.31
N ASP A 51 9.91 20.05 15.59
CA ASP A 51 9.83 21.08 16.62
C ASP A 51 10.80 22.25 16.35
N ALA A 52 12.00 21.96 15.84
CA ALA A 52 12.97 22.99 15.46
C ALA A 52 12.51 23.79 14.23
N ALA A 53 12.05 23.12 13.17
CA ALA A 53 11.62 23.76 11.92
C ALA A 53 10.32 24.56 12.10
N ALA A 54 9.34 24.01 12.84
CA ALA A 54 8.09 24.69 13.15
C ALA A 54 8.33 25.99 13.95
N ARG A 55 9.19 25.95 14.98
CA ARG A 55 9.57 27.14 15.75
C ARG A 55 10.26 28.20 14.88
N ARG A 56 11.15 27.80 13.98
CA ARG A 56 11.85 28.73 13.07
C ARG A 56 10.89 29.45 12.13
N ASN A 57 9.82 28.78 11.71
CA ASN A 57 8.81 29.34 10.81
C ASN A 57 7.62 30.00 11.52
N GLY A 58 7.55 29.93 12.86
CA GLY A 58 6.39 30.43 13.62
C GLY A 58 5.10 29.66 13.34
N ILE A 59 5.20 28.39 12.93
CA ILE A 59 4.07 27.51 12.62
C ILE A 59 3.78 26.62 13.83
N GLU A 60 2.50 26.38 14.12
CA GLU A 60 2.10 25.42 15.17
C GLU A 60 2.51 24.00 14.76
N ARG A 61 2.98 23.19 15.73
CA ARG A 61 3.58 21.88 15.48
C ARG A 61 2.66 20.93 14.70
N ARG A 62 1.40 20.81 15.09
CA ARG A 62 0.42 19.94 14.43
C ARG A 62 0.20 20.39 12.98
N ARG A 63 0.07 21.69 12.74
CA ARG A 63 -0.02 22.23 11.37
C ARG A 63 1.25 21.94 10.56
N PHE A 64 2.43 22.04 11.16
CA PHE A 64 3.69 21.74 10.47
C PHE A 64 3.78 20.24 10.08
N LEU A 65 3.41 19.33 10.98
CA LEU A 65 3.35 17.89 10.70
C LEU A 65 2.43 17.52 9.52
N GLN A 66 1.46 18.39 9.24
CA GLN A 66 0.47 18.23 8.17
C GLN A 66 0.88 18.89 6.84
N SER A 67 2.13 19.33 6.71
CA SER A 67 2.65 19.98 5.50
C SER A 67 3.68 19.11 4.77
N SER A 68 4.01 19.47 3.53
CA SER A 68 5.14 18.86 2.80
C SER A 68 6.45 18.99 3.57
N ALA A 69 6.66 20.07 4.33
CA ALA A 69 7.82 20.25 5.20
C ALA A 69 7.84 19.25 6.37
N GLY A 70 6.66 18.86 6.88
CA GLY A 70 6.52 17.78 7.87
C GLY A 70 6.96 16.43 7.31
N VAL A 71 6.61 16.14 6.05
CA VAL A 71 7.08 14.94 5.34
C VAL A 71 8.59 15.02 5.06
N ALA A 72 9.10 16.14 4.57
CA ALA A 72 10.54 16.34 4.38
C ALA A 72 11.33 16.13 5.68
N ALA A 73 10.81 16.59 6.83
CA ALA A 73 11.42 16.33 8.13
C ALA A 73 11.55 14.83 8.45
N SER A 74 10.55 14.01 8.11
CA SER A 74 10.65 12.55 8.20
C SER A 74 11.73 11.98 7.28
N LEU A 75 11.72 12.39 6.00
CA LEU A 75 12.61 11.85 4.97
C LEU A 75 14.09 12.19 5.22
N VAL A 76 14.38 13.41 5.70
CA VAL A 76 15.74 13.82 6.10
C VAL A 76 16.27 12.96 7.25
N VAL A 77 15.41 12.62 8.23
CA VAL A 77 15.80 11.73 9.32
C VAL A 77 16.04 10.30 8.84
N PHE A 78 15.19 9.78 7.94
CA PHE A 78 15.40 8.45 7.34
C PHE A 78 16.74 8.37 6.61
N ASN A 79 17.11 9.40 5.84
CA ASN A 79 18.43 9.49 5.21
C ASN A 79 19.57 9.44 6.24
N GLY A 80 19.50 10.27 7.28
CA GLY A 80 20.56 10.39 8.30
C GLY A 80 20.72 9.16 9.20
N CYS A 81 19.70 8.30 9.24
CA CYS A 81 19.70 7.05 10.00
C CYS A 81 19.98 5.81 9.13
N SER A 82 20.06 5.96 7.80
CA SER A 82 20.44 4.89 6.87
C SER A 82 21.91 4.47 7.08
N GLY A 83 22.23 3.19 6.88
CA GLY A 83 23.58 2.64 7.03
C GLY A 83 23.99 2.13 8.43
N GLY A 84 23.07 2.12 9.40
CA GLY A 84 23.33 1.75 10.80
C GLY A 84 23.05 0.30 11.21
N GLY A 85 22.93 -0.64 10.26
CA GLY A 85 22.51 -2.05 10.50
C GLY A 85 23.48 -2.95 11.28
N GLY A 86 24.48 -2.40 11.97
CA GLY A 86 25.33 -3.14 12.90
C GLY A 86 24.72 -3.12 14.30
N ALA A 87 24.55 -4.29 14.93
CA ALA A 87 24.15 -4.41 16.33
C ALA A 87 24.89 -3.38 17.22
N PRO A 88 24.24 -2.79 18.24
CA PRO A 88 24.91 -1.82 19.11
C PRO A 88 26.12 -2.51 19.75
N ALA A 89 27.31 -2.03 19.41
CA ALA A 89 28.54 -2.46 20.06
C ALA A 89 28.35 -2.27 21.57
N ALA A 90 28.54 -3.35 22.33
CA ALA A 90 28.55 -3.31 23.78
C ALA A 90 29.51 -2.20 24.26
N ALA A 91 29.14 -1.56 25.37
CA ALA A 91 29.84 -0.43 25.96
C ALA A 91 31.37 -0.59 25.92
N PRO A 92 32.16 0.46 25.61
CA PRO A 92 33.60 0.33 25.53
C PRO A 92 34.17 0.07 26.93
N THR A 93 34.61 -1.15 27.17
CA THR A 93 35.65 -1.38 28.18
C THR A 93 36.95 -0.78 27.68
N THR A 94 37.62 -0.10 28.58
CA THR A 94 38.72 0.83 28.41
C THR A 94 39.97 0.27 27.69
N THR A 95 40.69 1.21 27.05
CA THR A 95 42.09 1.16 26.56
C THR A 95 42.40 0.35 25.28
N GLY A 96 42.05 0.93 24.13
CA GLY A 96 42.65 0.59 22.84
C GLY A 96 42.31 1.67 21.81
N ARG A 97 43.32 2.27 21.18
CA ARG A 97 43.18 3.35 20.18
C ARG A 97 42.33 2.82 19.01
N PRO A 98 41.16 3.42 18.67
CA PRO A 98 40.32 2.88 17.62
C PRO A 98 40.97 3.14 16.27
N ARG A 99 41.22 2.06 15.53
CA ARG A 99 41.62 2.12 14.13
C ARG A 99 40.36 2.44 13.33
N SER A 100 40.23 3.70 12.91
CA SER A 100 39.20 4.15 11.99
C SER A 100 39.30 3.36 10.69
N THR A 101 38.37 2.44 10.46
CA THR A 101 38.02 1.98 9.12
C THR A 101 36.63 2.51 8.83
N THR A 102 36.54 3.81 8.56
CA THR A 102 35.41 4.42 7.89
C THR A 102 35.39 3.93 6.45
N THR A 103 34.69 2.83 6.19
CA THR A 103 34.09 2.63 4.87
C THR A 103 32.87 3.55 4.82
N THR A 104 33.09 4.74 4.25
CA THR A 104 32.06 5.72 3.86
C THR A 104 31.31 5.18 2.64
N ALA A 105 30.68 4.02 2.76
CA ALA A 105 29.75 3.57 1.72
C ALA A 105 28.55 4.53 1.75
N GLU A 106 28.25 5.14 0.60
CA GLU A 106 27.04 5.94 0.45
C GLU A 106 25.82 5.03 0.68
N PRO A 107 24.72 5.53 1.27
CA PRO A 107 23.47 4.78 1.37
C PRO A 107 23.03 4.22 0.01
N GLY A 108 22.40 3.05 0.02
CA GLY A 108 21.84 2.42 -1.17
C GLY A 108 20.65 3.16 -1.75
N GLY A 109 19.84 3.76 -0.88
CA GLY A 109 18.75 4.65 -1.25
C GLY A 109 18.81 5.97 -0.50
N THR A 110 18.18 7.00 -1.06
CA THR A 110 18.11 8.32 -0.43
C THR A 110 16.84 9.06 -0.86
N PHE A 111 16.37 9.98 -0.02
CA PHE A 111 15.31 10.93 -0.35
C PHE A 111 15.91 12.32 -0.62
N VAL A 112 15.75 12.82 -1.83
CA VAL A 112 16.19 14.18 -2.21
C VAL A 112 15.11 15.17 -1.79
N THR A 113 15.36 15.93 -0.73
CA THR A 113 14.43 16.93 -0.20
C THR A 113 15.17 18.18 0.27
N PRO A 114 14.56 19.38 0.18
CA PRO A 114 15.05 20.57 0.85
C PRO A 114 15.03 20.41 2.37
N GLU A 115 15.75 21.29 3.08
CA GLU A 115 15.68 21.35 4.53
C GLU A 115 14.26 21.74 4.98
N PRO A 116 13.67 21.07 6.00
CA PRO A 116 12.30 21.32 6.44
C PRO A 116 12.05 22.74 6.99
N GLU A 117 13.09 23.52 7.29
CA GLU A 117 12.95 24.95 7.56
C GLU A 117 12.42 25.74 6.38
N ASP A 118 12.72 25.32 5.15
CA ASP A 118 12.28 26.00 3.94
C ASP A 118 10.95 25.40 3.46
N VAL A 119 9.87 25.81 4.11
CA VAL A 119 8.52 25.26 3.87
C VAL A 119 8.11 25.38 2.41
N ALA A 120 8.39 26.54 1.78
CA ALA A 120 8.04 26.78 0.38
C ALA A 120 8.84 25.88 -0.56
N ALA A 121 10.15 25.70 -0.32
CA ALA A 121 10.95 24.78 -1.12
C ALA A 121 10.47 23.32 -0.95
N CYS A 122 10.09 22.89 0.26
CA CYS A 122 9.53 21.56 0.48
C CYS A 122 8.20 21.36 -0.26
N GLU A 123 7.33 22.37 -0.28
CA GLU A 123 6.08 22.35 -1.04
C GLU A 123 6.35 22.20 -2.54
N GLU A 124 7.29 22.98 -3.10
CA GLU A 124 7.66 22.90 -4.52
C GLU A 124 8.31 21.56 -4.88
N ALA A 125 9.27 21.09 -4.07
CA ALA A 125 10.04 19.89 -4.36
C ALA A 125 9.26 18.58 -4.21
N LEU A 126 8.21 18.56 -3.38
CA LEU A 126 7.37 17.38 -3.15
C LEU A 126 6.02 17.43 -3.88
N ALA A 127 5.69 18.56 -4.50
CA ALA A 127 4.60 18.66 -5.44
C ALA A 127 4.88 17.81 -6.69
N GLY A 128 3.83 17.54 -7.47
CA GLY A 128 3.97 16.83 -8.73
C GLY A 128 2.76 17.00 -9.62
N ASN A 129 2.93 16.61 -10.87
CA ASN A 129 1.89 16.68 -11.90
C ASN A 129 1.72 15.33 -12.61
N GLU A 130 2.21 14.25 -12.01
CA GLU A 130 2.16 12.91 -12.58
C GLU A 130 0.70 12.43 -12.70
N PHE A 131 0.47 11.50 -13.62
CA PHE A 131 -0.75 10.73 -13.63
C PHE A 131 -0.60 9.59 -12.63
N ILE A 132 -1.31 9.67 -11.50
CA ILE A 132 -1.24 8.66 -10.44
C ILE A 132 -2.45 7.75 -10.56
N PHE A 133 -2.19 6.49 -10.85
CA PHE A 133 -3.19 5.43 -10.86
C PHE A 133 -2.87 4.44 -9.74
N ASP A 134 -3.59 4.59 -8.63
CA ASP A 134 -3.46 3.68 -7.48
C ASP A 134 -4.26 2.39 -7.74
N VAL A 135 -3.56 1.31 -8.05
CA VAL A 135 -4.22 0.06 -8.47
C VAL A 135 -4.64 -0.84 -7.30
N HIS A 136 -4.49 -0.41 -6.04
CA HIS A 136 -4.79 -1.26 -4.89
C HIS A 136 -5.37 -0.43 -3.74
N THR A 137 -6.70 -0.30 -3.72
CA THR A 137 -7.41 0.51 -2.72
C THR A 137 -8.69 -0.15 -2.20
N HIS A 138 -9.15 0.32 -1.05
CA HIS A 138 -10.20 -0.25 -0.23
C HIS A 138 -10.99 0.83 0.52
N HIS A 139 -12.25 0.53 0.82
CA HIS A 139 -13.06 1.22 1.83
C HIS A 139 -13.99 0.19 2.48
N VAL A 140 -14.95 0.62 3.31
CA VAL A 140 -16.02 -0.28 3.80
C VAL A 140 -17.41 0.30 3.60
N VAL A 141 -18.44 -0.55 3.66
CA VAL A 141 -19.85 -0.15 3.72
C VAL A 141 -20.38 -0.44 5.13
N PRO A 142 -20.49 0.57 6.01
CA PRO A 142 -20.79 0.36 7.43
C PRO A 142 -22.12 -0.34 7.72
N ASP A 143 -23.10 -0.24 6.83
CA ASP A 143 -24.46 -0.76 7.06
C ASP A 143 -24.65 -2.19 6.52
N GLY A 144 -23.56 -2.87 6.09
CA GLY A 144 -23.61 -4.20 5.49
C GLY A 144 -23.61 -5.38 6.48
N PRO A 145 -24.08 -6.57 6.05
CA PRO A 145 -24.20 -7.77 6.89
C PRO A 145 -22.86 -8.36 7.35
N TRP A 146 -21.76 -8.01 6.67
CA TRP A 146 -20.39 -8.43 7.00
C TRP A 146 -19.99 -8.06 8.44
N ARG A 147 -20.56 -7.01 9.03
CA ARG A 147 -20.27 -6.65 10.44
C ARG A 147 -20.63 -7.77 11.42
N GLU A 148 -21.65 -8.56 11.08
CA GLU A 148 -22.11 -9.68 11.88
C GLU A 148 -21.56 -11.02 11.38
N ASN A 149 -21.50 -11.18 10.06
CA ASN A 149 -21.10 -12.44 9.41
C ASN A 149 -19.57 -12.61 9.36
N ALA A 150 -18.83 -11.51 9.24
CA ALA A 150 -17.37 -11.49 9.14
C ALA A 150 -16.75 -10.82 10.37
N ARG A 151 -17.08 -11.28 11.58
CA ARG A 151 -16.69 -10.61 12.85
C ARG A 151 -15.21 -10.31 12.99
N ARG A 152 -14.34 -11.14 12.40
CA ARG A 152 -12.88 -10.91 12.38
C ARG A 152 -12.51 -9.73 11.48
N ILE A 153 -13.06 -9.67 10.26
CA ILE A 153 -12.90 -8.53 9.34
C ILE A 153 -13.49 -7.26 9.97
N ALA A 154 -14.68 -7.33 10.56
CA ALA A 154 -15.28 -6.23 11.32
C ALA A 154 -14.36 -5.73 12.43
N SER A 155 -13.79 -6.64 13.20
CA SER A 155 -12.86 -6.31 14.28
C SER A 155 -11.56 -5.69 13.75
N MET A 156 -11.02 -6.20 12.63
CA MET A 156 -9.85 -5.63 11.95
C MET A 156 -10.13 -4.19 11.50
N VAL A 157 -11.22 -3.98 10.76
CA VAL A 157 -11.67 -2.66 10.28
C VAL A 157 -11.95 -1.70 11.44
N ALA A 158 -12.53 -2.16 12.55
CA ALA A 158 -12.70 -1.34 13.74
C ALA A 158 -11.37 -0.85 14.31
N GLY A 159 -10.31 -1.67 14.20
CA GLY A 159 -8.96 -1.28 14.51
C GLY A 159 -8.45 -0.15 13.61
N LEU A 160 -8.80 -0.22 12.31
CA LEU A 160 -8.46 0.72 11.24
C LEU A 160 -9.14 2.09 11.33
N VAL A 161 -10.00 2.31 12.33
CA VAL A 161 -10.67 3.60 12.51
C VAL A 161 -9.64 4.67 12.93
N PRO A 162 -9.62 5.84 12.28
CA PRO A 162 -8.74 6.94 12.66
C PRO A 162 -8.86 7.33 14.13
N ALA A 163 -7.72 7.65 14.74
CA ALA A 163 -7.63 8.14 16.12
C ALA A 163 -8.56 9.32 16.42
N GLY A 164 -8.70 10.23 15.45
CA GLY A 164 -9.55 11.43 15.51
C GLY A 164 -11.00 11.24 15.02
N CYS A 165 -11.45 10.00 14.76
CA CYS A 165 -12.82 9.76 14.32
C CYS A 165 -13.84 10.21 15.37
N THR A 166 -14.75 11.11 14.98
CA THR A 166 -15.78 11.68 15.87
C THR A 166 -17.19 11.17 15.57
N ASP A 167 -17.35 10.35 14.52
CA ASP A 167 -18.65 9.80 14.15
C ASP A 167 -19.22 8.90 15.25
N THR A 168 -20.54 8.86 15.34
CA THR A 168 -21.28 7.95 16.20
C THR A 168 -21.08 6.48 15.82
N ASP A 169 -20.99 6.18 14.52
CA ASP A 169 -20.57 4.87 14.02
C ASP A 169 -19.14 4.97 13.46
N PRO A 170 -18.12 4.44 14.16
CA PRO A 170 -16.72 4.66 13.81
C PRO A 170 -16.34 4.14 12.41
N TYR A 171 -17.07 3.17 11.87
CA TYR A 171 -16.85 2.64 10.52
C TYR A 171 -17.14 3.68 9.41
N ARG A 172 -17.94 4.72 9.69
CA ARG A 172 -18.21 5.81 8.74
C ARG A 172 -16.96 6.64 8.43
N CYS A 173 -15.97 6.64 9.32
CA CYS A 173 -14.67 7.25 9.05
C CYS A 173 -13.81 6.47 8.03
N LEU A 174 -14.30 5.32 7.55
CA LEU A 174 -13.68 4.46 6.53
C LEU A 174 -14.64 4.19 5.36
N ASP A 175 -15.75 4.91 5.27
CA ASP A 175 -16.75 4.70 4.25
C ASP A 175 -16.35 5.32 2.89
N ARG A 176 -17.26 5.23 1.91
CA ARG A 176 -17.04 5.80 0.57
C ARG A 176 -16.73 7.30 0.58
N THR A 177 -17.27 8.07 1.52
CA THR A 177 -17.03 9.51 1.61
C THR A 177 -15.60 9.76 2.05
N ALA A 178 -15.17 9.06 3.10
CA ALA A 178 -13.78 9.10 3.57
C ALA A 178 -12.80 8.64 2.49
N TYR A 179 -13.16 7.61 1.72
CA TYR A 179 -12.39 7.13 0.58
C TYR A 179 -12.23 8.18 -0.52
N LEU A 180 -13.32 8.76 -1.02
CA LEU A 180 -13.25 9.77 -2.08
C LEU A 180 -12.50 11.02 -1.64
N HIS A 181 -12.62 11.40 -0.36
CA HIS A 181 -11.83 12.47 0.23
C HIS A 181 -10.34 12.16 0.21
N ASP A 182 -9.93 11.03 0.79
CA ASP A 182 -8.51 10.69 0.93
C ASP A 182 -7.84 10.45 -0.42
N MET A 183 -8.52 9.75 -1.33
CA MET A 183 -7.98 9.46 -2.65
C MET A 183 -7.97 10.71 -3.54
N PHE A 184 -9.06 11.47 -3.63
CA PHE A 184 -9.19 12.47 -4.69
C PHE A 184 -9.11 13.93 -4.25
N LEU A 185 -9.33 14.24 -2.96
CA LEU A 185 -9.20 15.61 -2.45
C LEU A 185 -7.89 15.82 -1.69
N ALA A 186 -7.48 14.83 -0.92
CA ALA A 186 -6.31 14.93 -0.06
C ALA A 186 -5.08 14.19 -0.58
N SER A 187 -5.11 13.77 -1.84
CA SER A 187 -3.94 13.24 -2.53
C SER A 187 -3.93 13.60 -4.00
N ASP A 188 -2.77 13.43 -4.62
CA ASP A 188 -2.56 13.62 -6.05
C ASP A 188 -3.07 12.45 -6.90
N THR A 189 -3.67 11.42 -6.27
CA THR A 189 -4.26 10.28 -7.00
C THR A 189 -5.24 10.78 -8.06
N THR A 190 -5.05 10.34 -9.29
CA THR A 190 -5.89 10.73 -10.43
C THR A 190 -7.03 9.73 -10.60
N ILE A 191 -6.70 8.44 -10.59
CA ILE A 191 -7.63 7.31 -10.71
C ILE A 191 -7.24 6.26 -9.66
N ALA A 192 -8.21 5.52 -9.15
CA ALA A 192 -8.00 4.40 -8.26
C ALA A 192 -8.71 3.13 -8.75
N LEU A 193 -8.20 1.97 -8.34
CA LEU A 193 -8.83 0.68 -8.52
C LEU A 193 -9.36 0.20 -7.18
N LEU A 194 -10.68 0.07 -7.09
CA LEU A 194 -11.37 -0.32 -5.85
C LEU A 194 -11.46 -1.85 -5.79
N SER A 195 -10.81 -2.41 -4.78
CA SER A 195 -10.84 -3.83 -4.42
C SER A 195 -11.57 -4.03 -3.10
N ASP A 196 -12.14 -5.21 -2.92
CA ASP A 196 -12.57 -5.65 -1.58
C ASP A 196 -11.40 -6.37 -0.87
N VAL A 197 -11.56 -6.55 0.45
CA VAL A 197 -10.72 -7.42 1.28
C VAL A 197 -11.18 -8.89 1.12
N PRO A 198 -10.48 -9.90 1.68
CA PRO A 198 -10.88 -11.31 1.53
C PRO A 198 -12.33 -11.55 1.98
N ASN A 199 -13.16 -12.14 1.13
CA ASN A 199 -14.55 -12.46 1.41
C ASN A 199 -15.04 -13.62 0.52
N SER A 200 -16.05 -14.37 0.98
CA SER A 200 -16.56 -15.57 0.30
C SER A 200 -17.85 -15.28 -0.49
N GLY A 201 -18.37 -14.06 -0.38
CA GLY A 201 -19.48 -13.57 -1.17
C GLY A 201 -20.08 -12.28 -0.61
N PRO A 202 -21.24 -11.84 -1.13
CA PRO A 202 -21.80 -10.53 -0.76
C PRO A 202 -22.27 -10.42 0.70
N LEU A 203 -22.41 -11.53 1.44
CA LEU A 203 -22.88 -11.53 2.82
C LEU A 203 -21.76 -11.26 3.85
N ASP A 204 -20.50 -11.49 3.48
CA ASP A 204 -19.32 -11.29 4.34
C ASP A 204 -18.34 -10.25 3.75
N ALA A 205 -18.59 -9.77 2.53
CA ALA A 205 -17.90 -8.67 1.86
C ALA A 205 -18.13 -7.29 2.53
N PRO A 206 -17.08 -6.56 2.93
CA PRO A 206 -17.19 -5.17 3.34
C PRO A 206 -17.59 -4.20 2.24
N VAL A 207 -17.25 -4.49 0.97
CA VAL A 207 -17.69 -3.72 -0.19
C VAL A 207 -18.12 -4.68 -1.32
N PRO A 208 -19.33 -5.26 -1.22
CA PRO A 208 -19.83 -6.19 -2.23
C PRO A 208 -19.95 -5.50 -3.61
N TRP A 209 -20.01 -6.29 -4.68
CA TRP A 209 -19.99 -5.82 -6.07
C TRP A 209 -20.87 -4.61 -6.36
N GLU A 210 -22.14 -4.64 -5.95
CA GLU A 210 -23.07 -3.53 -6.20
C GLU A 210 -22.69 -2.24 -5.46
N GLU A 211 -22.08 -2.35 -4.27
CA GLU A 211 -21.61 -1.20 -3.51
C GLU A 211 -20.33 -0.60 -4.10
N LYS A 212 -19.46 -1.42 -4.70
CA LYS A 212 -18.30 -0.95 -5.49
C LYS A 212 -18.78 -0.13 -6.69
N ARG A 213 -19.79 -0.62 -7.41
CA ARG A 213 -20.42 0.11 -8.52
C ARG A 213 -21.02 1.43 -8.08
N GLU A 214 -21.65 1.47 -6.91
CA GLU A 214 -22.20 2.71 -6.38
C GLU A 214 -21.11 3.72 -6.01
N THR A 215 -20.00 3.28 -5.41
CA THR A 215 -18.83 4.16 -5.19
C THR A 215 -18.28 4.71 -6.51
N ARG A 216 -18.16 3.87 -7.56
CA ARG A 216 -17.77 4.35 -8.90
C ARG A 216 -18.75 5.37 -9.46
N ARG A 217 -20.07 5.13 -9.37
CA ARG A 217 -21.08 6.08 -9.84
C ARG A 217 -21.03 7.41 -9.12
N LEU A 218 -20.82 7.40 -7.80
CA LEU A 218 -20.68 8.62 -7.01
C LEU A 218 -19.43 9.41 -7.46
N ALA A 219 -18.30 8.73 -7.65
CA ALA A 219 -17.09 9.36 -8.18
C ALA A 219 -17.32 9.94 -9.58
N ALA A 220 -17.98 9.20 -10.46
CA ALA A 220 -18.31 9.64 -11.82
C ALA A 220 -19.27 10.85 -11.83
N ALA A 221 -20.24 10.91 -10.90
CA ALA A 221 -21.15 12.05 -10.75
C ALA A 221 -20.44 13.33 -10.27
N LEU A 222 -19.28 13.19 -9.61
CA LEU A 222 -18.41 14.30 -9.22
C LEU A 222 -17.31 14.59 -10.25
N SER A 223 -17.24 13.78 -11.31
CA SER A 223 -16.25 13.87 -12.38
C SER A 223 -16.89 14.44 -13.67
N THR A 224 -16.06 14.83 -14.64
CA THR A 224 -16.55 15.18 -15.97
C THR A 224 -17.22 13.95 -16.62
N PRO A 225 -18.40 14.08 -17.25
CA PRO A 225 -19.07 12.94 -17.87
C PRO A 225 -18.15 12.16 -18.84
N GLY A 226 -18.05 10.85 -18.63
CA GLY A 226 -17.19 9.96 -19.44
C GLY A 226 -15.76 9.81 -18.95
N ALA A 227 -15.36 10.49 -17.85
CA ALA A 227 -14.06 10.33 -17.22
C ALA A 227 -14.22 9.70 -15.83
N ASP A 228 -14.00 8.39 -15.74
CA ASP A 228 -14.11 7.66 -14.48
C ASP A 228 -12.82 7.77 -13.67
N ARG A 229 -12.97 8.06 -12.37
CA ARG A 229 -11.88 8.06 -11.39
C ARG A 229 -11.72 6.73 -10.65
N VAL A 230 -12.68 5.81 -10.77
CA VAL A 230 -12.69 4.55 -10.02
C VAL A 230 -12.95 3.39 -10.97
N LEU A 231 -11.97 2.50 -11.11
CA LEU A 231 -12.14 1.20 -11.76
C LEU A 231 -12.47 0.14 -10.69
N LEU A 232 -13.05 -0.99 -11.11
CA LEU A 232 -13.54 -2.02 -10.18
C LEU A 232 -12.79 -3.34 -10.32
N HIS A 233 -12.30 -3.84 -9.19
CA HIS A 233 -11.87 -5.23 -9.05
C HIS A 233 -13.01 -6.10 -8.54
N ASP A 234 -13.11 -7.32 -9.06
CA ASP A 234 -13.99 -8.34 -8.50
C ASP A 234 -13.18 -9.42 -7.78
N VAL A 235 -13.49 -9.63 -6.49
CA VAL A 235 -12.78 -10.58 -5.63
C VAL A 235 -13.49 -11.92 -5.72
N ILE A 236 -12.74 -12.98 -6.04
CA ILE A 236 -13.27 -14.33 -6.19
C ILE A 236 -12.67 -15.23 -5.12
N ALA A 237 -13.54 -16.06 -4.53
CA ALA A 237 -13.19 -17.08 -3.55
C ALA A 237 -13.51 -18.49 -4.10
N PRO A 238 -12.72 -19.00 -5.06
CA PRO A 238 -13.11 -20.17 -5.86
C PRO A 238 -13.13 -21.48 -5.08
N ASN A 239 -12.44 -21.54 -3.94
CA ASN A 239 -12.39 -22.68 -3.03
C ASN A 239 -13.50 -22.65 -1.95
N PHE A 240 -14.37 -21.63 -1.94
CA PHE A 240 -15.52 -21.57 -1.03
C PHE A 240 -16.81 -21.99 -1.74
N GLY A 241 -17.44 -23.04 -1.25
CA GLY A 241 -18.67 -23.57 -1.82
C GLY A 241 -18.45 -24.28 -3.17
N ASP A 242 -19.47 -24.29 -4.02
CA ASP A 242 -19.42 -24.94 -5.32
C ASP A 242 -18.70 -24.05 -6.36
N LEU A 243 -17.66 -24.59 -7.00
CA LEU A 243 -16.86 -23.84 -7.98
C LEU A 243 -17.71 -23.36 -9.17
N SER A 244 -18.67 -24.14 -9.66
CA SER A 244 -19.50 -23.72 -10.80
C SER A 244 -20.36 -22.50 -10.45
N MET A 245 -20.80 -22.40 -9.20
CA MET A 245 -21.47 -21.19 -8.69
C MET A 245 -20.54 -19.99 -8.67
N ARG A 246 -19.29 -20.16 -8.21
CA ARG A 246 -18.28 -19.08 -8.21
C ARG A 246 -17.93 -18.61 -9.62
N LEU A 247 -17.80 -19.52 -10.58
CA LEU A 247 -17.60 -19.17 -11.98
C LEU A 247 -18.82 -18.44 -12.57
N GLY A 248 -20.04 -18.85 -12.20
CA GLY A 248 -21.26 -18.13 -12.58
C GLY A 248 -21.34 -16.72 -11.99
N GLU A 249 -20.73 -16.47 -10.82
CA GLU A 249 -20.60 -15.11 -10.27
C GLU A 249 -19.69 -14.24 -11.13
N MET A 250 -18.57 -14.78 -11.62
CA MET A 250 -17.71 -14.09 -12.58
C MET A 250 -18.46 -13.70 -13.85
N GLU A 251 -19.30 -14.61 -14.39
CA GLU A 251 -20.11 -14.33 -15.57
C GLU A 251 -21.10 -13.18 -15.31
N ARG A 252 -21.74 -13.16 -14.14
CA ARG A 252 -22.67 -12.08 -13.76
C ARG A 252 -21.97 -10.74 -13.62
N THR A 253 -20.81 -10.68 -12.96
CA THR A 253 -20.09 -9.41 -12.77
C THR A 253 -19.47 -8.93 -14.08
N ALA A 254 -18.83 -9.81 -14.86
CA ALA A 254 -18.30 -9.46 -16.18
C ALA A 254 -19.40 -8.99 -17.15
N GLY A 255 -20.62 -9.55 -17.07
CA GLY A 255 -21.77 -9.12 -17.87
C GLY A 255 -22.22 -7.66 -17.63
N THR A 256 -21.76 -7.01 -16.56
CA THR A 256 -21.98 -5.57 -16.34
C THR A 256 -21.09 -4.69 -17.22
N LEU A 257 -20.00 -5.23 -17.77
CA LEU A 257 -18.95 -4.52 -18.50
C LEU A 257 -18.19 -3.48 -17.66
N GLU A 258 -18.17 -3.68 -16.34
CA GLU A 258 -17.52 -2.76 -15.38
C GLU A 258 -16.34 -3.40 -14.62
N VAL A 259 -16.11 -4.70 -14.78
CA VAL A 259 -14.98 -5.42 -14.15
C VAL A 259 -13.70 -5.11 -14.90
N ALA A 260 -12.74 -4.47 -14.22
CA ALA A 260 -11.42 -4.19 -14.77
C ALA A 260 -10.46 -5.39 -14.63
N ALA A 261 -10.54 -6.11 -13.51
CA ALA A 261 -9.82 -7.36 -13.30
C ALA A 261 -10.50 -8.23 -12.23
N PHE A 262 -10.09 -9.50 -12.21
CA PHE A 262 -10.41 -10.41 -11.12
C PHE A 262 -9.26 -10.53 -10.14
N LYS A 263 -9.56 -10.64 -8.85
CA LYS A 263 -8.60 -10.78 -7.76
C LYS A 263 -8.88 -12.04 -6.94
N VAL A 264 -7.83 -12.77 -6.57
CA VAL A 264 -7.91 -13.92 -5.68
C VAL A 264 -6.97 -13.80 -4.49
N TYR A 265 -7.36 -14.43 -3.38
CA TYR A 265 -6.54 -14.64 -2.20
C TYR A 265 -6.21 -16.13 -2.10
N THR A 266 -5.16 -16.59 -2.78
CA THR A 266 -4.79 -18.02 -2.87
C THR A 266 -4.45 -18.63 -1.54
N ALA A 267 -3.89 -17.84 -0.61
CA ALA A 267 -3.56 -18.28 0.73
C ALA A 267 -4.79 -18.34 1.68
N TRP A 268 -5.95 -17.88 1.22
CA TRP A 268 -7.18 -17.89 2.01
C TRP A 268 -8.10 -19.04 1.59
N GLY A 269 -8.69 -19.72 2.56
CA GLY A 269 -9.58 -20.83 2.27
C GLY A 269 -10.15 -21.57 3.48
N PRO A 270 -11.16 -22.43 3.25
CA PRO A 270 -11.82 -23.22 4.30
C PRO A 270 -10.83 -23.96 5.20
N ASP A 271 -11.12 -24.01 6.50
CA ASP A 271 -10.23 -24.49 7.56
C ASP A 271 -8.78 -23.97 7.53
N GLY A 272 -8.55 -22.77 6.99
CA GLY A 272 -7.22 -22.16 6.87
C GLY A 272 -6.35 -22.79 5.78
N ARG A 273 -6.97 -23.43 4.78
CA ARG A 273 -6.26 -24.08 3.67
C ARG A 273 -6.52 -23.36 2.36
N GLY A 274 -5.46 -22.83 1.77
CA GLY A 274 -5.51 -22.13 0.49
C GLY A 274 -5.61 -23.07 -0.70
N PHE A 275 -5.44 -22.50 -1.88
CA PHE A 275 -5.32 -23.20 -3.16
C PHE A 275 -4.23 -22.53 -3.99
N ALA A 276 -3.60 -23.28 -4.90
CA ALA A 276 -2.67 -22.69 -5.86
C ALA A 276 -3.44 -22.27 -7.13
N LEU A 277 -3.07 -21.15 -7.75
CA LEU A 277 -3.74 -20.72 -8.98
C LEU A 277 -3.48 -21.71 -10.14
N ASP A 278 -2.34 -22.41 -10.14
CA ASP A 278 -2.02 -23.44 -11.13
C ASP A 278 -2.66 -24.81 -10.82
N ASP A 279 -3.51 -24.90 -9.80
CA ASP A 279 -4.29 -26.11 -9.50
C ASP A 279 -5.32 -26.40 -10.62
N PRO A 280 -5.30 -27.60 -11.25
CA PRO A 280 -6.23 -27.95 -12.31
C PRO A 280 -7.69 -28.08 -11.87
N ALA A 281 -7.96 -28.27 -10.57
CA ALA A 281 -9.30 -28.43 -10.03
C ALA A 281 -9.95 -27.11 -9.59
N ILE A 282 -9.16 -26.09 -9.22
CA ILE A 282 -9.68 -24.84 -8.65
C ILE A 282 -9.18 -23.63 -9.43
N GLY A 283 -7.86 -23.43 -9.49
CA GLY A 283 -7.27 -22.19 -10.00
C GLY A 283 -7.32 -22.05 -11.51
N ILE A 284 -6.94 -23.10 -12.26
CA ILE A 284 -6.97 -23.08 -13.73
C ILE A 284 -8.38 -22.78 -14.29
N PRO A 285 -9.47 -23.41 -13.80
CA PRO A 285 -10.83 -23.07 -14.23
C PRO A 285 -11.19 -21.58 -14.05
N VAL A 286 -10.67 -20.92 -13.00
CA VAL A 286 -10.89 -19.48 -12.78
C VAL A 286 -10.18 -18.65 -13.84
N VAL A 287 -8.92 -18.96 -14.14
CA VAL A 287 -8.14 -18.26 -15.19
C VAL A 287 -8.78 -18.45 -16.57
N GLU A 288 -9.21 -19.67 -16.89
CA GLU A 288 -9.89 -19.98 -18.15
C GLU A 288 -11.22 -19.24 -18.26
N LYS A 289 -12.00 -19.15 -17.18
CA LYS A 289 -13.25 -18.38 -17.14
C LYS A 289 -13.01 -16.88 -17.32
N ALA A 290 -12.02 -16.30 -16.64
CA ALA A 290 -11.65 -14.90 -16.81
C ALA A 290 -11.28 -14.59 -18.26
N ARG A 291 -10.45 -15.46 -18.86
CA ARG A 291 -10.03 -15.37 -20.26
C ARG A 291 -11.21 -15.47 -21.24
N GLU A 292 -12.14 -16.40 -21.01
CA GLU A 292 -13.37 -16.58 -21.80
C GLU A 292 -14.25 -15.31 -21.76
N LEU A 293 -14.37 -14.71 -20.57
CA LEU A 293 -15.13 -13.47 -20.36
C LEU A 293 -14.47 -12.22 -20.92
N GLY A 294 -13.23 -12.33 -21.41
CA GLY A 294 -12.46 -11.20 -21.95
C GLY A 294 -11.81 -10.31 -20.88
N VAL A 295 -11.90 -10.68 -19.59
CA VAL A 295 -11.20 -9.98 -18.50
C VAL A 295 -9.79 -10.56 -18.40
N ARG A 296 -8.80 -9.86 -18.97
CA ARG A 296 -7.45 -10.41 -19.20
C ARG A 296 -6.48 -10.28 -18.03
N ILE A 297 -6.89 -9.64 -16.95
CA ILE A 297 -6.03 -9.33 -15.81
C ILE A 297 -6.45 -10.18 -14.62
N MET A 298 -5.51 -10.95 -14.07
CA MET A 298 -5.67 -11.72 -12.85
C MET A 298 -4.72 -11.20 -11.77
N CYS A 299 -5.28 -10.73 -10.68
CA CYS A 299 -4.55 -10.21 -9.54
C CYS A 299 -4.52 -11.23 -8.40
N GLY A 300 -3.37 -11.38 -7.75
CA GLY A 300 -3.20 -12.30 -6.64
C GLY A 300 -2.58 -11.59 -5.46
N HIS A 301 -3.20 -11.73 -4.28
CA HIS A 301 -2.53 -11.36 -3.04
C HIS A 301 -1.36 -12.33 -2.78
N LYS A 302 -0.15 -11.91 -3.12
CA LYS A 302 1.05 -12.75 -3.19
C LYS A 302 2.19 -12.04 -2.48
N GLY A 303 2.35 -12.31 -1.19
CA GLY A 303 3.15 -11.51 -0.25
C GLY A 303 2.32 -11.22 1.01
N LEU A 304 2.93 -10.59 2.02
CA LEU A 304 2.29 -10.10 3.25
C LEU A 304 1.22 -11.05 3.82
N PRO A 305 1.56 -12.30 4.15
CA PRO A 305 0.55 -13.27 4.54
C PRO A 305 -0.27 -12.75 5.72
N LEU A 306 -1.58 -12.55 5.49
CA LEU A 306 -2.52 -12.14 6.53
C LEU A 306 -2.49 -13.15 7.68
N LEU A 307 -2.91 -12.70 8.85
CA LEU A 307 -3.03 -13.60 10.00
C LEU A 307 -3.96 -14.78 9.66
N GLU A 308 -3.49 -16.01 9.92
CA GLU A 308 -4.17 -17.30 9.62
C GLU A 308 -4.20 -17.72 8.14
N PHE A 309 -3.53 -17.00 7.24
CA PHE A 309 -3.38 -17.43 5.85
C PHE A 309 -2.45 -18.63 5.72
N ASP A 310 -2.78 -19.50 4.77
CA ASP A 310 -1.95 -20.63 4.37
C ASP A 310 -0.71 -20.15 3.63
N ARG A 311 0.41 -20.12 4.36
CA ARG A 311 1.70 -19.68 3.82
C ARG A 311 2.18 -20.51 2.64
N ALA A 312 1.72 -21.76 2.50
CA ALA A 312 2.12 -22.59 1.36
C ALA A 312 1.59 -22.04 0.03
N ASN A 313 0.46 -21.34 0.06
CA ASN A 313 -0.23 -20.80 -1.13
C ASN A 313 -0.08 -19.28 -1.27
N ASN A 314 0.79 -18.64 -0.48
CA ASN A 314 1.00 -17.19 -0.51
C ASN A 314 2.12 -16.74 -1.46
N GLY A 315 3.04 -17.64 -1.82
CA GLY A 315 4.15 -17.35 -2.74
C GLY A 315 3.69 -17.16 -4.20
N PRO A 316 4.47 -16.46 -5.03
CA PRO A 316 4.08 -16.04 -6.39
C PRO A 316 4.26 -17.13 -7.46
N ARG A 317 4.82 -18.30 -7.10
CA ARG A 317 5.27 -19.34 -8.05
C ARG A 317 4.17 -19.78 -9.03
N ASP A 318 2.97 -20.01 -8.52
CA ASP A 318 1.80 -20.47 -9.28
C ASP A 318 1.34 -19.45 -10.33
N PHE A 319 1.32 -18.16 -9.98
CA PHE A 319 1.02 -17.07 -10.92
C PHE A 319 2.07 -16.99 -12.03
N VAL A 320 3.35 -17.06 -11.66
CA VAL A 320 4.44 -17.03 -12.64
C VAL A 320 4.41 -18.26 -13.56
N ALA A 321 4.13 -19.44 -13.01
CA ALA A 321 3.96 -20.66 -13.82
C ALA A 321 2.81 -20.52 -14.83
N LEU A 322 1.69 -19.94 -14.42
CA LEU A 322 0.54 -19.72 -15.29
C LEU A 322 0.77 -18.66 -16.36
N SER A 323 1.56 -17.63 -16.09
CA SER A 323 1.92 -16.61 -17.09
C SER A 323 2.50 -17.22 -18.37
N ARG A 324 3.27 -18.31 -18.23
CA ARG A 324 3.83 -19.07 -19.36
C ARG A 324 2.78 -19.88 -20.11
N ARG A 325 1.77 -20.39 -19.42
CA ARG A 325 0.67 -21.16 -20.02
C ARG A 325 -0.36 -20.26 -20.72
N TYR A 326 -0.55 -19.04 -20.23
CA TYR A 326 -1.52 -18.07 -20.71
C TYR A 326 -0.83 -16.75 -21.11
N PRO A 327 -0.07 -16.72 -22.23
CA PRO A 327 0.66 -15.53 -22.66
C PRO A 327 -0.25 -14.36 -23.07
N ASP A 328 -1.55 -14.58 -23.22
CA ASP A 328 -2.57 -13.58 -23.55
C ASP A 328 -3.36 -13.08 -22.31
N MET A 329 -2.88 -13.42 -21.11
CA MET A 329 -3.38 -12.97 -19.81
C MET A 329 -2.24 -12.28 -19.05
N ASP A 330 -2.58 -11.28 -18.24
CA ASP A 330 -1.66 -10.57 -17.36
C ASP A 330 -1.86 -11.01 -15.90
N PHE A 331 -0.75 -11.27 -15.21
CA PHE A 331 -0.73 -11.78 -13.84
C PHE A 331 -0.09 -10.75 -12.90
N VAL A 332 -0.88 -10.17 -12.00
CA VAL A 332 -0.41 -9.13 -11.08
C VAL A 332 -0.16 -9.70 -9.69
N ILE A 333 1.09 -9.58 -9.24
CA ILE A 333 1.58 -9.98 -7.91
C ILE A 333 1.42 -8.78 -6.97
N TYR A 334 0.32 -8.75 -6.21
CA TYR A 334 0.08 -7.70 -5.22
C TYR A 334 1.09 -7.78 -4.08
N HIS A 335 1.58 -6.61 -3.66
CA HIS A 335 2.70 -6.46 -2.73
C HIS A 335 4.04 -7.04 -3.23
N GLY A 336 4.15 -7.42 -4.51
CA GLY A 336 5.43 -7.83 -5.12
C GLY A 336 6.14 -8.98 -4.40
N ALA A 337 5.40 -9.89 -3.75
CA ALA A 337 5.93 -10.97 -2.91
C ALA A 337 6.65 -10.54 -1.62
N TYR A 338 6.61 -9.26 -1.24
CA TYR A 338 7.20 -8.77 0.00
C TYR A 338 6.63 -9.49 1.23
N GLU A 339 7.47 -9.73 2.24
CA GLU A 339 7.04 -10.28 3.52
C GLU A 339 7.69 -9.53 4.67
N ILE A 340 6.88 -9.05 5.63
CA ILE A 340 7.35 -8.27 6.80
C ILE A 340 8.39 -8.99 7.68
N GLN A 341 8.50 -10.31 7.54
CA GLN A 341 9.44 -11.13 8.31
C GLN A 341 10.82 -11.21 7.64
N THR A 342 10.94 -10.68 6.43
CA THR A 342 12.14 -10.71 5.61
C THR A 342 12.58 -9.28 5.39
N ARG A 343 13.78 -8.93 5.88
CA ARG A 343 14.43 -7.69 5.50
C ARG A 343 14.97 -7.86 4.08
N GLU A 344 14.52 -7.02 3.16
CA GLU A 344 14.93 -7.10 1.77
C GLU A 344 16.40 -6.66 1.60
N GLY A 345 17.10 -7.34 0.71
CA GLY A 345 18.50 -7.08 0.37
C GLY A 345 18.76 -7.35 -1.11
N ALA A 346 20.04 -7.37 -1.50
CA ALA A 346 20.43 -7.82 -2.83
C ALA A 346 19.91 -9.24 -3.09
N TYR A 347 19.48 -9.52 -4.33
CA TYR A 347 18.92 -10.82 -4.69
C TYR A 347 19.93 -11.94 -4.41
N ASP A 348 19.53 -12.90 -3.56
CA ASP A 348 20.32 -14.10 -3.27
C ASP A 348 19.54 -15.36 -3.67
N PRO A 349 19.87 -15.98 -4.82
CA PRO A 349 19.23 -17.22 -5.27
C PRO A 349 19.27 -18.36 -4.22
N GLY A 350 20.29 -18.38 -3.34
CA GLY A 350 20.43 -19.37 -2.28
C GLY A 350 19.45 -19.18 -1.12
N ALA A 351 18.96 -17.97 -0.91
CA ALA A 351 18.04 -17.58 0.16
C ALA A 351 16.62 -17.22 -0.36
N ALA A 352 16.42 -17.22 -1.68
CA ALA A 352 15.19 -16.85 -2.38
C ALA A 352 14.01 -17.83 -2.13
N ARG A 353 13.50 -17.85 -0.90
CA ARG A 353 12.30 -18.62 -0.51
C ARG A 353 11.12 -17.74 -0.13
N LEU A 354 11.38 -16.53 0.33
CA LEU A 354 10.40 -15.56 0.83
C LEU A 354 10.76 -14.18 0.27
N GLY A 355 9.85 -13.21 0.43
CA GLY A 355 10.09 -11.84 0.01
C GLY A 355 10.14 -11.69 -1.51
N VAL A 356 10.60 -10.52 -1.96
CA VAL A 356 10.75 -10.19 -3.39
C VAL A 356 11.66 -11.19 -4.11
N ASP A 357 12.66 -11.75 -3.41
CA ASP A 357 13.53 -12.80 -3.96
C ASP A 357 12.76 -14.04 -4.42
N SER A 358 11.66 -14.39 -3.74
CA SER A 358 10.81 -15.51 -4.17
C SER A 358 10.13 -15.26 -5.52
N LEU A 359 9.79 -14.00 -5.83
CA LEU A 359 9.27 -13.60 -7.14
C LEU A 359 10.37 -13.67 -8.19
N VAL A 360 11.54 -13.08 -7.92
CA VAL A 360 12.67 -13.10 -8.85
C VAL A 360 13.05 -14.55 -9.21
N ARG A 361 13.15 -15.42 -8.21
CA ARG A 361 13.40 -16.84 -8.42
C ARG A 361 12.32 -17.51 -9.25
N ALA A 362 11.04 -17.24 -8.96
CA ALA A 362 9.94 -17.82 -9.73
C ALA A 362 10.00 -17.42 -11.21
N LEU A 363 10.35 -16.16 -11.50
CA LEU A 363 10.58 -15.65 -12.85
C LEU A 363 11.72 -16.41 -13.53
N GLU A 364 12.88 -16.55 -12.87
CA GLU A 364 14.03 -17.29 -13.41
C GLU A 364 13.71 -18.78 -13.67
N GLU A 365 13.05 -19.46 -12.72
CA GLU A 365 12.73 -20.88 -12.83
C GLU A 365 11.73 -21.20 -13.96
N HIS A 366 10.79 -20.29 -14.25
CA HIS A 366 9.85 -20.43 -15.36
C HIS A 366 10.31 -19.65 -16.61
N GLY A 367 11.53 -19.10 -16.57
CA GLY A 367 12.17 -18.36 -17.64
C GLY A 367 11.44 -17.09 -18.06
N VAL A 368 10.59 -16.49 -17.22
CA VAL A 368 9.88 -15.22 -17.48
C VAL A 368 10.85 -14.05 -17.37
N GLY A 369 11.08 -13.39 -18.50
CA GLY A 369 11.94 -12.22 -18.61
C GLY A 369 11.26 -10.92 -18.17
N PRO A 370 12.03 -9.83 -18.05
CA PRO A 370 11.49 -8.53 -17.72
C PRO A 370 10.54 -8.04 -18.82
N ASN A 371 9.52 -7.29 -18.42
CA ASN A 371 8.50 -6.70 -19.28
C ASN A 371 7.59 -7.71 -20.01
N GLU A 372 7.56 -8.97 -19.57
CA GLU A 372 6.57 -9.97 -20.00
C GLU A 372 5.25 -9.84 -19.22
N ASN A 373 4.38 -10.84 -19.21
CA ASN A 373 3.00 -10.77 -18.68
C ASN A 373 2.87 -11.02 -17.16
N VAL A 374 3.93 -10.77 -16.40
CA VAL A 374 3.92 -10.74 -14.92
C VAL A 374 4.18 -9.33 -14.45
N TRP A 375 3.37 -8.85 -13.51
CA TRP A 375 3.40 -7.51 -12.96
C TRP A 375 3.61 -7.57 -11.45
N ALA A 376 4.25 -6.55 -10.88
CA ALA A 376 4.41 -6.40 -9.44
C ALA A 376 3.83 -5.07 -8.98
N GLU A 377 3.06 -5.10 -7.90
CA GLU A 377 2.40 -3.93 -7.33
C GLU A 377 3.00 -3.59 -5.97
N LEU A 378 3.20 -2.29 -5.71
CA LEU A 378 3.94 -1.82 -4.54
C LEU A 378 3.14 -1.82 -3.23
N GLY A 379 1.87 -1.42 -3.22
CA GLY A 379 0.97 -1.48 -2.06
C GLY A 379 1.63 -1.15 -0.72
N THR A 380 1.34 -2.00 0.26
CA THR A 380 2.02 -2.02 1.56
C THR A 380 3.55 -2.22 1.50
N THR A 381 4.11 -2.81 0.44
CA THR A 381 5.57 -3.00 0.28
C THR A 381 6.32 -1.67 0.27
N TRP A 382 5.81 -0.67 -0.45
CA TRP A 382 6.41 0.67 -0.42
C TRP A 382 6.31 1.28 0.98
N ARG A 383 5.13 1.17 1.61
CA ARG A 383 4.90 1.73 2.95
C ARG A 383 5.86 1.19 4.00
N GLU A 384 6.11 -0.12 3.99
CA GLU A 384 6.93 -0.80 4.99
C GLU A 384 8.42 -0.57 4.77
N THR A 385 8.87 -0.47 3.52
CA THR A 385 10.30 -0.32 3.20
C THR A 385 10.78 1.14 3.23
N LEU A 386 9.91 2.14 3.03
CA LEU A 386 10.33 3.54 2.87
C LEU A 386 11.08 4.15 4.06
N SER A 387 10.95 3.57 5.28
CA SER A 387 11.66 4.10 6.45
C SER A 387 13.10 3.61 6.57
N ASP A 388 13.50 2.64 5.73
CA ASP A 388 14.85 2.13 5.56
C ASP A 388 15.25 2.29 4.07
N PRO A 389 15.88 3.42 3.69
CA PRO A 389 16.18 3.72 2.29
C PRO A 389 17.02 2.65 1.57
N ASP A 390 17.90 1.94 2.29
CA ASP A 390 18.72 0.87 1.71
C ASP A 390 17.86 -0.36 1.36
N GLU A 391 16.95 -0.74 2.26
CA GLU A 391 15.97 -1.81 2.00
C GLU A 391 15.00 -1.42 0.87
N ALA A 392 14.52 -0.18 0.86
CA ALA A 392 13.67 0.34 -0.21
C ALA A 392 14.37 0.27 -1.58
N ALA A 393 15.67 0.62 -1.64
CA ALA A 393 16.45 0.56 -2.87
C ALA A 393 16.59 -0.86 -3.41
N HIS A 394 16.84 -1.83 -2.52
CA HIS A 394 16.87 -3.24 -2.89
C HIS A 394 15.51 -3.75 -3.36
N THR A 395 14.44 -3.40 -2.65
CA THR A 395 13.09 -3.85 -2.94
C THR A 395 12.61 -3.35 -4.30
N VAL A 396 12.58 -2.03 -4.49
CA VAL A 396 12.14 -1.39 -5.74
C VAL A 396 13.11 -1.71 -6.87
N GLY A 397 14.42 -1.70 -6.61
CA GLY A 397 15.45 -2.01 -7.61
C GLY A 397 15.34 -3.44 -8.15
N LYS A 398 15.08 -4.44 -7.31
CA LYS A 398 14.85 -5.83 -7.76
C LYS A 398 13.60 -5.94 -8.62
N LEU A 399 12.49 -5.34 -8.21
CA LEU A 399 11.25 -5.37 -8.98
C LEU A 399 11.45 -4.75 -10.38
N LEU A 400 12.04 -3.56 -10.44
CA LEU A 400 12.29 -2.87 -11.71
C LEU A 400 13.28 -3.63 -12.61
N ARG A 401 14.31 -4.27 -12.04
CA ARG A 401 15.30 -5.03 -12.80
C ARG A 401 14.75 -6.35 -13.34
N HIS A 402 14.03 -7.12 -12.50
CA HIS A 402 13.68 -8.51 -12.81
C HIS A 402 12.25 -8.68 -13.34
N VAL A 403 11.29 -7.92 -12.81
CA VAL A 403 9.92 -7.87 -13.37
C VAL A 403 9.89 -6.93 -14.57
N GLY A 404 10.64 -5.83 -14.48
CA GLY A 404 10.86 -4.88 -15.56
C GLY A 404 10.23 -3.51 -15.31
N GLU A 405 10.88 -2.45 -15.81
CA GLU A 405 10.46 -1.05 -15.66
C GLU A 405 9.04 -0.76 -16.16
N ASP A 406 8.55 -1.58 -17.08
CA ASP A 406 7.23 -1.47 -17.68
C ASP A 406 6.16 -2.32 -16.95
N ARG A 407 6.52 -2.95 -15.82
CA ARG A 407 5.67 -3.93 -15.12
C ARG A 407 5.56 -3.73 -13.60
N VAL A 408 6.14 -2.64 -13.09
CA VAL A 408 5.95 -2.24 -11.70
C VAL A 408 4.81 -1.22 -11.61
N LEU A 409 3.84 -1.48 -10.74
CA LEU A 409 2.61 -0.71 -10.56
C LEU A 409 2.62 0.00 -9.21
N TRP A 410 2.16 1.25 -9.21
CA TRP A 410 1.84 1.98 -7.99
C TRP A 410 0.52 1.49 -7.39
N GLY A 411 0.55 1.19 -6.10
CA GLY A 411 -0.64 1.12 -5.28
C GLY A 411 -0.25 1.34 -3.83
N THR A 412 -1.23 1.65 -2.98
CA THR A 412 -0.94 2.07 -1.60
C THR A 412 -1.54 1.16 -0.55
N ASP A 413 -2.35 0.20 -0.99
CA ASP A 413 -3.22 -0.58 -0.10
C ASP A 413 -4.08 0.37 0.77
N GLY A 414 -4.43 1.53 0.19
CA GLY A 414 -5.20 2.57 0.84
C GLY A 414 -6.64 2.12 1.08
N VAL A 415 -7.42 2.73 1.96
CA VAL A 415 -7.06 3.90 2.77
C VAL A 415 -6.58 3.51 4.18
N TRP A 416 -6.02 2.31 4.36
CA TRP A 416 -5.58 1.83 5.68
C TRP A 416 -4.49 2.73 6.28
N TYR A 417 -3.64 3.32 5.46
CA TYR A 417 -2.62 4.28 5.87
C TYR A 417 -3.08 5.74 5.84
N GLY A 418 -4.39 6.00 5.74
CA GLY A 418 -4.94 7.34 5.54
C GLY A 418 -4.80 7.81 4.09
N SER A 419 -4.71 9.13 3.88
CA SER A 419 -4.39 9.66 2.55
C SER A 419 -3.06 9.10 2.06
N PRO A 420 -2.97 8.64 0.79
CA PRO A 420 -1.74 8.09 0.22
C PRO A 420 -0.64 9.14 -0.03
N GLN A 421 -0.96 10.43 0.12
CA GLN A 421 -0.10 11.51 -0.32
C GLN A 421 1.29 11.59 0.39
N PRO A 422 1.49 11.19 1.67
CA PRO A 422 2.84 11.11 2.24
C PRO A 422 3.70 10.05 1.54
N GLN A 423 3.07 8.94 1.13
CA GLN A 423 3.76 7.88 0.40
C GLN A 423 4.12 8.33 -1.02
N ILE A 424 3.22 9.06 -1.69
CA ILE A 424 3.46 9.67 -3.00
C ILE A 424 4.66 10.63 -2.93
N MET A 425 4.66 11.55 -1.97
CA MET A 425 5.77 12.50 -1.77
C MET A 425 7.09 11.79 -1.47
N ALA A 426 7.06 10.73 -0.64
CA ALA A 426 8.24 9.92 -0.37
C ALA A 426 8.80 9.28 -1.65
N PHE A 427 7.95 8.70 -2.50
CA PHE A 427 8.40 8.05 -3.73
C PHE A 427 8.93 9.07 -4.76
N ARG A 428 8.33 10.25 -4.84
CA ARG A 428 8.87 11.38 -5.63
C ARG A 428 10.28 11.75 -5.21
N ALA A 429 10.55 11.85 -3.91
CA ALA A 429 11.86 12.19 -3.39
C ALA A 429 12.89 11.05 -3.51
N PHE A 430 12.43 9.79 -3.62
CA PHE A 430 13.30 8.62 -3.53
C PHE A 430 14.24 8.46 -4.74
N GLN A 431 15.47 8.04 -4.47
CA GLN A 431 16.52 7.75 -5.45
C GLN A 431 17.31 6.51 -5.04
N ILE A 432 17.75 5.74 -6.03
CA ILE A 432 18.70 4.63 -5.85
C ILE A 432 20.10 5.17 -6.14
N SER A 433 21.06 4.93 -5.26
CA SER A 433 22.40 5.50 -5.39
C SER A 433 23.15 4.93 -6.61
N PRO A 434 24.06 5.71 -7.23
CA PRO A 434 24.89 5.20 -8.34
C PRO A 434 25.66 3.93 -7.99
N GLU A 435 26.07 3.78 -6.73
CA GLU A 435 26.73 2.55 -6.25
C GLU A 435 25.81 1.32 -6.36
N TYR A 436 24.55 1.43 -5.94
CA TYR A 436 23.61 0.31 -6.04
C TYR A 436 23.19 0.05 -7.49
N GLN A 437 23.13 1.09 -8.33
CA GLN A 437 22.94 0.94 -9.77
C GLN A 437 24.09 0.13 -10.39
N GLU A 438 25.35 0.45 -10.08
CA GLU A 438 26.52 -0.26 -10.59
C GLU A 438 26.62 -1.70 -10.04
N ARG A 439 26.49 -1.87 -8.73
CA ARG A 439 26.70 -3.17 -8.05
C ARG A 439 25.59 -4.17 -8.33
N PHE A 440 24.33 -3.71 -8.38
CA PHE A 440 23.17 -4.59 -8.45
C PHE A 440 22.38 -4.45 -9.75
N GLY A 441 22.81 -3.57 -10.67
CA GLY A 441 22.11 -3.35 -11.94
C GLY A 441 20.71 -2.77 -11.77
N TYR A 442 20.43 -2.09 -10.65
CA TYR A 442 19.17 -1.40 -10.44
C TYR A 442 19.10 -0.15 -11.33
N PRO A 443 17.95 0.16 -11.94
CA PRO A 443 17.84 1.36 -12.76
C PRO A 443 17.83 2.63 -11.89
N ALA A 444 18.30 3.73 -12.46
CA ALA A 444 18.10 5.05 -11.87
C ALA A 444 16.60 5.41 -11.89
N LEU A 445 16.10 6.00 -10.81
CA LEU A 445 14.71 6.46 -10.73
C LEU A 445 14.55 7.86 -11.34
N THR A 446 14.60 7.91 -12.67
CA THR A 446 14.31 9.15 -13.43
C THR A 446 12.84 9.54 -13.32
N ASP A 447 12.52 10.78 -13.69
CA ASP A 447 11.14 11.27 -13.69
C ASP A 447 10.25 10.44 -14.62
N GLU A 448 10.78 9.99 -15.77
CA GLU A 448 10.05 9.13 -16.70
C GLU A 448 9.75 7.76 -16.09
N LEU A 449 10.73 7.16 -15.39
CA LEU A 449 10.52 5.86 -14.75
C LEU A 449 9.55 5.97 -13.58
N LYS A 450 9.62 7.03 -12.77
CA LYS A 450 8.64 7.29 -11.72
C LYS A 450 7.24 7.51 -12.28
N ALA A 451 7.10 8.25 -13.39
CA ALA A 451 5.82 8.44 -14.06
C ALA A 451 5.23 7.12 -14.59
N LYS A 452 6.06 6.19 -15.08
CA LYS A 452 5.63 4.83 -15.42
C LYS A 452 5.07 4.10 -14.19
N VAL A 453 5.81 4.07 -13.09
CA VAL A 453 5.37 3.40 -11.86
C VAL A 453 4.10 4.02 -11.32
N PHE A 454 4.05 5.35 -11.20
CA PHE A 454 2.90 6.08 -10.64
C PHE A 454 1.60 5.84 -11.38
N GLY A 455 1.64 5.66 -12.70
CA GLY A 455 0.39 5.37 -13.42
C GLY A 455 0.53 5.04 -14.89
N GLY A 456 1.64 5.34 -15.56
CA GLY A 456 1.81 5.00 -16.98
C GLY A 456 1.72 3.49 -17.26
N ASN A 457 2.28 2.67 -16.37
CA ASN A 457 2.23 1.21 -16.46
C ASN A 457 0.80 0.69 -16.26
N ALA A 458 0.11 1.17 -15.23
CA ALA A 458 -1.28 0.82 -14.95
C ALA A 458 -2.21 1.29 -16.08
N ALA A 459 -2.02 2.50 -16.60
CA ALA A 459 -2.81 3.04 -17.69
C ALA A 459 -2.74 2.15 -18.95
N ARG A 460 -1.54 1.68 -19.31
CA ARG A 460 -1.39 0.70 -20.39
C ARG A 460 -2.06 -0.64 -20.07
N LEU A 461 -1.89 -1.16 -18.85
CA LEU A 461 -2.46 -2.45 -18.44
C LEU A 461 -4.00 -2.43 -18.51
N PHE A 462 -4.62 -1.37 -18.01
CA PHE A 462 -6.09 -1.24 -17.93
C PHE A 462 -6.72 -0.51 -19.13
N GLY A 463 -5.93 -0.11 -20.14
CA GLY A 463 -6.43 0.56 -21.34
C GLY A 463 -6.95 1.99 -21.11
N VAL A 464 -6.34 2.72 -20.16
CA VAL A 464 -6.66 4.12 -19.86
C VAL A 464 -5.78 5.05 -20.68
N ASP A 465 -6.38 6.03 -21.36
CA ASP A 465 -5.66 7.10 -22.05
C ASP A 465 -5.30 8.21 -21.06
N VAL A 466 -4.01 8.29 -20.71
CA VAL A 466 -3.49 9.25 -19.73
C VAL A 466 -3.81 10.70 -20.11
N GLU A 467 -3.57 11.09 -21.36
CA GLU A 467 -3.76 12.48 -21.78
C GLU A 467 -5.24 12.85 -21.81
N ALA A 468 -6.07 11.98 -22.40
CA ALA A 468 -7.50 12.19 -22.48
C ALA A 468 -8.14 12.24 -21.08
N THR A 469 -7.77 11.34 -20.18
CA THR A 469 -8.33 11.34 -18.82
C THR A 469 -7.90 12.57 -18.04
N ARG A 470 -6.61 12.97 -18.10
CA ARG A 470 -6.16 14.21 -17.44
C ARG A 470 -6.91 15.43 -17.97
N CYS A 471 -7.05 15.56 -19.29
CA CYS A 471 -7.78 16.67 -19.90
C CYS A 471 -9.25 16.70 -19.45
N ALA A 472 -9.89 15.53 -19.31
CA ALA A 472 -11.27 15.46 -18.85
C ALA A 472 -11.42 15.80 -17.36
N LEU A 473 -10.46 15.41 -16.52
CA LEU A 473 -10.51 15.60 -15.06
C LEU A 473 -9.98 16.96 -14.58
N ASP A 474 -9.25 17.70 -15.41
CA ASP A 474 -8.61 19.00 -15.06
C ASP A 474 -9.58 20.03 -14.45
N ARG A 475 -10.88 19.92 -14.77
CA ARG A 475 -11.91 20.87 -14.34
C ARG A 475 -13.13 20.22 -13.71
N ASP A 476 -13.00 18.99 -13.26
CA ASP A 476 -14.11 18.36 -12.54
C ASP A 476 -14.25 18.90 -11.11
N ALA A 477 -15.36 18.54 -10.44
CA ALA A 477 -15.67 19.10 -9.13
C ALA A 477 -14.63 18.70 -8.08
N LEU A 478 -14.06 17.49 -8.18
CA LEU A 478 -13.02 17.01 -7.25
C LEU A 478 -11.70 17.76 -7.43
N THR A 479 -11.22 17.93 -8.66
CA THR A 479 -9.99 18.70 -8.95
C THR A 479 -10.16 20.16 -8.54
N MET A 480 -11.29 20.79 -8.88
CA MET A 480 -11.55 22.19 -8.52
C MET A 480 -11.63 22.41 -7.01
N ALA A 481 -12.12 21.42 -6.25
CA ALA A 481 -12.22 21.49 -4.80
C ALA A 481 -10.87 21.32 -4.07
N ARG A 482 -9.80 20.82 -4.73
CA ARG A 482 -8.49 20.60 -4.09
C ARG A 482 -7.89 21.89 -3.53
N ALA A 483 -7.98 23.00 -4.26
CA ALA A 483 -7.42 24.27 -3.81
C ALA A 483 -8.17 24.83 -2.59
N GLU A 484 -9.50 24.74 -2.58
CA GLU A 484 -10.32 25.12 -1.43
C GLU A 484 -10.03 24.21 -0.23
N HIS A 485 -9.98 22.90 -0.45
CA HIS A 485 -9.62 21.92 0.57
C HIS A 485 -8.26 22.22 1.20
N ALA A 486 -7.23 22.47 0.38
CA ALA A 486 -5.90 22.84 0.83
C ALA A 486 -5.90 24.15 1.64
N SER A 487 -6.71 25.14 1.26
CA SER A 487 -6.90 26.38 2.03
C SER A 487 -7.53 26.11 3.39
N LEU A 488 -8.62 25.33 3.43
CA LEU A 488 -9.31 24.98 4.67
C LEU A 488 -8.41 24.19 5.63
N VAL A 489 -7.58 23.29 5.10
CA VAL A 489 -6.53 22.60 5.85
C VAL A 489 -5.52 23.59 6.42
N THR A 490 -5.01 24.49 5.58
CA THR A 490 -4.00 25.48 5.94
C THR A 490 -4.50 26.43 7.03
N GLU A 491 -5.77 26.80 7.00
CA GLU A 491 -6.45 27.64 8.00
C GLU A 491 -6.84 26.86 9.27
N GLY A 492 -6.67 25.53 9.28
CA GLY A 492 -7.08 24.66 10.38
C GLY A 492 -8.59 24.50 10.52
N ALA A 493 -9.36 24.86 9.48
CA ALA A 493 -10.81 24.72 9.46
C ALA A 493 -11.25 23.25 9.33
N ILE A 494 -10.41 22.42 8.69
CA ILE A 494 -10.58 20.97 8.63
C ILE A 494 -9.27 20.26 9.01
N PRO A 495 -9.32 19.09 9.67
CA PRO A 495 -8.13 18.30 9.95
C PRO A 495 -7.51 17.78 8.66
N THR A 496 -6.19 17.71 8.61
CA THR A 496 -5.49 17.12 7.47
C THR A 496 -5.41 15.59 7.58
N PRO A 497 -5.65 14.83 6.51
CA PRO A 497 -5.93 13.39 6.60
C PRO A 497 -4.69 12.48 6.47
N TRP A 498 -3.50 13.02 6.66
CA TRP A 498 -2.23 12.29 6.56
C TRP A 498 -2.00 11.29 7.70
N GLU A 499 -2.91 11.20 8.67
CA GLU A 499 -2.80 10.31 9.81
C GLU A 499 -3.00 8.85 9.36
N ALA A 500 -1.97 8.03 9.58
CA ALA A 500 -2.06 6.60 9.36
C ALA A 500 -3.19 6.02 10.23
N ARG A 501 -4.13 5.31 9.61
CA ARG A 501 -5.27 4.75 10.32
C ARG A 501 -4.87 3.38 10.87
N GLY A 502 -5.43 2.96 12.00
CA GLY A 502 -5.26 1.57 12.44
C GLY A 502 -4.45 1.25 13.67
N PRO A 503 -4.37 -0.05 14.00
CA PRO A 503 -3.44 -0.55 15.00
C PRO A 503 -2.02 -0.47 14.44
N LEU A 504 -1.40 0.70 14.54
CA LEU A 504 -0.07 0.94 13.97
C LEU A 504 1.02 0.11 14.67
N THR A 505 0.78 -0.38 15.89
CA THR A 505 1.75 -1.17 16.64
C THR A 505 1.32 -2.60 16.90
N ARG A 506 2.31 -3.45 17.15
CA ARG A 506 2.11 -4.81 17.68
C ARG A 506 1.22 -4.86 18.92
N ARG A 507 1.33 -3.86 19.80
CA ARG A 507 0.49 -3.75 20.99
C ARG A 507 -0.97 -3.53 20.62
N ASP A 508 -1.23 -2.67 19.64
CA ASP A 508 -2.58 -2.37 19.17
C ASP A 508 -3.20 -3.60 18.50
N VAL A 509 -2.42 -4.30 17.67
CA VAL A 509 -2.85 -5.56 17.02
C VAL A 509 -3.12 -6.65 18.06
N PHE A 510 -2.28 -6.85 19.08
CA PHE A 510 -2.57 -7.82 20.14
C PHE A 510 -3.74 -7.43 21.03
N ALA A 511 -3.91 -6.14 21.31
CA ALA A 511 -5.08 -5.65 22.02
C ALA A 511 -6.35 -5.99 21.22
N TRP A 512 -6.31 -5.88 19.89
CA TRP A 512 -7.38 -6.35 19.01
C TRP A 512 -7.59 -7.87 19.11
N LEU A 513 -6.55 -8.69 18.91
CA LEU A 513 -6.64 -10.16 18.92
C LEU A 513 -7.16 -10.73 20.24
N SER A 514 -6.82 -10.11 21.37
CA SER A 514 -7.28 -10.58 22.69
C SER A 514 -8.81 -10.52 22.89
N HIS A 515 -9.53 -9.79 22.03
CA HIS A 515 -10.99 -9.71 22.05
C HIS A 515 -11.65 -10.75 21.12
N LEU A 516 -10.89 -11.47 20.30
CA LEU A 516 -11.37 -12.55 19.45
C LEU A 516 -11.46 -13.84 20.27
N ARG A 517 -12.68 -14.22 20.68
CA ARG A 517 -12.92 -15.40 21.54
C ARG A 517 -13.14 -16.71 20.77
N SER A 518 -13.00 -16.72 19.44
CA SER A 518 -13.34 -17.90 18.63
C SER A 518 -12.32 -18.11 17.49
N PRO A 519 -11.89 -19.34 17.18
CA PRO A 519 -11.12 -19.64 15.98
C PRO A 519 -11.89 -19.23 14.71
N TRP A 520 -11.17 -19.00 13.60
CA TRP A 520 -11.79 -18.81 12.29
C TRP A 520 -12.53 -20.08 11.91
N THR A 521 -13.85 -20.04 12.02
CA THR A 521 -14.75 -21.00 11.36
C THR A 521 -15.51 -20.18 10.33
N PRO A 522 -15.35 -20.46 9.02
CA PRO A 522 -16.05 -19.75 7.95
C PRO A 522 -17.57 -19.86 8.08
#